data_AF-A0A2V6SGN9-F1
#
_entry.id   AF-A0A2V6SGN9-F1
#
_cell.length_a   1.000
_cell.length_b   1.000
_cell.length_c   1.000
_cell.angle_alpha   90.00
_cell.angle_beta   90.00
_cell.angle_gamma   90.00
#
_symmetry.space_group_name_H-M   'P 1'
#
loop_
_entity.id
_entity.type
_entity.pdbx_description
1 polymer ?
#
loop_
_entity_poly.entity_id
_entity_poly.type
_entity_poly.pdbx_seq_one_letter_code
_entity_poly.pdbx_strand_id
1 'polypeptide(L)'
;MTKTLDAATAIRKASALRALCRRLPHISTPAELARLQRIGEVETSPETATIGDVEALISGWRRWWYQGETERLSAMAAGVPASLMDSDRRLALYACAAVAREARR
;
A
#
# COMPACT_ATOMS: atom_id res chain seq x y z
N MET A 1 15.80 19.46 -33.15
CA MET A 1 16.55 19.13 -31.92
C MET A 1 15.58 18.48 -30.93
N THR A 2 15.46 17.15 -30.97
CA THR A 2 14.62 16.38 -30.06
C THR A 2 15.22 16.46 -28.66
N LYS A 3 14.57 17.21 -27.75
CA LYS A 3 14.88 17.22 -26.32
C LYS A 3 14.61 15.82 -25.77
N THR A 4 15.58 14.93 -25.88
CA THR A 4 15.74 13.81 -24.95
C THR A 4 16.00 14.45 -23.60
N LEU A 5 14.94 14.83 -22.90
CA LEU A 5 15.01 15.04 -21.45
C LEU A 5 15.62 13.74 -20.91
N ASP A 6 16.88 13.83 -20.49
CA ASP A 6 17.62 12.73 -19.89
C ASP A 6 16.70 11.99 -18.92
N ALA A 7 16.38 10.73 -19.25
CA ALA A 7 15.39 9.94 -18.52
C ALA A 7 15.77 9.87 -17.03
N ALA A 8 17.05 9.87 -16.72
CA ALA A 8 17.53 9.92 -15.33
C ALA A 8 17.13 11.23 -14.63
N THR A 9 17.24 12.37 -15.32
CA THR A 9 16.77 13.67 -14.80
C THR A 9 15.26 13.69 -14.60
N ALA A 10 14.48 13.12 -15.52
CA ALA A 10 13.03 13.02 -15.38
C ALA A 10 12.64 12.14 -14.18
N ILE A 11 13.29 10.98 -14.01
CA ILE A 11 13.08 10.07 -12.86
C ILE A 11 13.44 10.76 -11.55
N ARG A 12 14.57 11.48 -11.49
CA ARG A 12 14.97 12.23 -10.28
C ARG A 12 13.94 13.29 -9.90
N LYS A 13 13.47 14.09 -10.86
CA LYS A 13 12.44 15.12 -10.62
C LYS A 13 11.11 14.51 -10.16
N ALA A 14 10.67 13.43 -10.80
CA ALA A 14 9.47 12.71 -10.39
C ALA A 14 9.60 12.11 -8.98
N SER A 15 10.78 11.62 -8.63
CA SER A 15 11.07 11.08 -7.29
C SER A 15 11.09 12.17 -6.22
N ALA A 16 11.69 13.33 -6.53
CA ALA A 16 11.71 14.51 -5.66
C ALA A 16 10.29 15.06 -5.45
N LEU A 17 9.48 15.15 -6.51
CA LEU A 17 8.08 15.56 -6.40
C LEU A 17 7.28 14.57 -5.54
N ARG A 18 7.44 13.26 -5.75
CA ARG A 18 6.80 12.25 -4.87
C ARG A 18 7.26 12.35 -3.43
N ALA A 19 8.53 12.69 -3.17
CA ALA A 19 9.02 12.90 -1.82
C ALA A 19 8.38 14.15 -1.19
N LEU A 20 8.26 15.24 -1.95
CA LEU A 20 7.59 16.46 -1.50
C LEU A 20 6.11 16.23 -1.22
N CYS A 21 5.37 15.62 -2.15
CA CYS A 21 3.94 15.30 -1.98
C CYS A 21 3.69 14.40 -0.76
N ARG A 22 4.66 13.55 -0.39
CA ARG A 22 4.58 12.73 0.83
C ARG A 22 4.83 13.53 2.12
N ARG A 23 5.53 14.67 2.04
CA ARG A 23 5.87 15.54 3.18
C ARG A 23 4.87 16.66 3.40
N LEU A 24 4.06 17.00 2.40
CA LEU A 24 3.01 17.99 2.55
C LEU A 24 1.97 17.48 3.56
N PRO A 25 1.48 18.35 4.47
CA PRO A 25 0.41 17.98 5.38
C PRO A 25 -0.85 17.70 4.57
N HIS A 26 -1.09 16.42 4.30
CA HIS A 26 -2.33 15.95 3.68
C HIS A 26 -3.40 15.86 4.75
N ILE A 27 -4.44 16.68 4.65
CA ILE A 27 -5.65 16.49 5.45
C ILE A 27 -6.36 15.28 4.87
N SER A 28 -6.50 14.24 5.69
CA SER A 28 -7.21 13.03 5.27
C SER A 28 -8.66 13.36 4.92
N THR A 29 -9.09 12.91 3.76
CA THR A 29 -10.48 13.02 3.32
C THR A 29 -11.37 12.09 4.17
N PRO A 30 -12.68 12.36 4.30
CA PRO A 30 -13.60 11.48 5.02
C PRO A 30 -13.58 10.03 4.51
N ALA A 31 -13.42 9.83 3.20
CA ALA A 31 -13.31 8.51 2.60
C ALA A 31 -12.02 7.78 3.02
N GLU A 32 -10.90 8.50 3.14
CA GLU A 32 -9.65 7.91 3.63
C GLU A 32 -9.74 7.55 5.11
N LEU A 33 -10.38 8.39 5.92
CA LEU A 33 -10.63 8.09 7.34
C LEU A 33 -11.52 6.85 7.49
N ALA A 34 -12.60 6.75 6.71
CA ALA A 34 -13.48 5.59 6.72
C ALA A 34 -12.73 4.30 6.33
N ARG A 35 -11.86 4.36 5.32
CA ARG A 35 -11.00 3.22 4.94
C ARG A 35 -10.02 2.85 6.03
N LEU A 36 -9.42 3.83 6.71
CA LEU A 36 -8.48 3.62 7.82
C LEU A 36 -9.17 3.04 9.05
N GLN A 37 -10.41 3.44 9.32
CA GLN A 37 -11.22 2.81 10.36
C GLN A 37 -11.56 1.36 9.97
N ARG A 38 -12.02 1.16 8.73
CA ARG A 38 -12.43 -0.16 8.24
C ARG A 38 -11.27 -1.17 8.26
N ILE A 39 -10.06 -0.78 7.89
CA ILE A 39 -8.92 -1.69 7.98
C ILE A 39 -8.61 -2.08 9.43
N GLY A 40 -8.80 -1.18 10.40
CA GLY A 40 -8.65 -1.51 11.82
C GLY A 40 -9.67 -2.55 12.30
N GLU A 41 -10.89 -2.53 11.75
CA GLU A 41 -11.90 -3.57 12.00
C GLU A 41 -11.53 -4.89 11.33
N VAL A 42 -11.07 -4.86 10.07
CA VAL A 42 -10.70 -6.08 9.34
C VAL A 42 -9.46 -6.74 9.95
N GLU A 43 -8.55 -5.97 10.55
CA GLU A 43 -7.35 -6.48 11.22
C GLU A 43 -7.64 -7.43 12.39
N THR A 44 -8.80 -7.32 13.05
CA THR A 44 -9.15 -8.20 14.17
C THR A 44 -9.61 -9.58 13.71
N SER A 45 -10.13 -9.70 12.48
CA SER A 45 -10.68 -10.93 11.90
C SER A 45 -10.44 -10.95 10.38
N PRO A 46 -9.16 -11.02 9.93
CA PRO A 46 -8.79 -10.87 8.52
C PRO A 46 -9.43 -11.91 7.59
N GLU A 47 -9.72 -13.10 8.11
CA GLU A 47 -10.38 -14.20 7.40
C GLU A 47 -11.82 -13.89 6.98
N THR A 48 -12.44 -12.88 7.61
CA THR A 48 -13.80 -12.44 7.30
C THR A 48 -13.87 -11.32 6.27
N ALA A 49 -12.71 -10.87 5.76
CA ALA A 49 -12.63 -9.80 4.78
C ALA A 49 -13.43 -10.14 3.51
N THR A 50 -14.06 -9.12 2.94
CA THR A 50 -14.90 -9.22 1.74
C THR A 50 -14.38 -8.35 0.60
N ILE A 51 -14.99 -8.49 -0.58
CA ILE A 51 -14.64 -7.64 -1.76
C ILE A 51 -14.84 -6.14 -1.44
N GLY A 52 -15.80 -5.81 -0.58
CA GLY A 52 -16.02 -4.42 -0.13
C GLY A 52 -14.85 -3.83 0.67
N ASP A 53 -13.98 -4.67 1.22
CA ASP A 53 -12.85 -4.26 2.05
C ASP A 53 -11.57 -4.01 1.26
N VAL A 54 -11.54 -4.31 -0.04
CA VAL A 54 -10.33 -4.22 -0.88
C VAL A 54 -9.68 -2.84 -0.83
N GLU A 55 -10.46 -1.76 -0.97
CA GLU A 55 -9.91 -0.41 -0.93
C GLU A 55 -9.41 0.00 0.47
N ALA A 56 -10.01 -0.54 1.52
CA ALA A 56 -9.54 -0.35 2.89
C ALA A 56 -8.21 -1.10 3.12
N LEU A 57 -8.13 -2.36 2.70
CA LEU A 57 -6.92 -3.19 2.73
C LEU A 57 -5.77 -2.51 1.98
N ILE A 58 -6.00 -2.05 0.74
CA ILE A 58 -4.97 -1.36 -0.05
C ILE A 58 -4.49 -0.08 0.65
N SER A 59 -5.39 0.69 1.23
CA SER A 59 -5.05 1.93 1.93
C SER A 59 -4.19 1.65 3.17
N GLY A 60 -4.56 0.65 3.97
CA GLY A 60 -3.80 0.22 5.14
C GLY A 60 -2.45 -0.39 4.79
N TRP A 61 -2.40 -1.32 3.84
CA TRP A 61 -1.17 -1.98 3.41
C TRP A 61 -0.18 -1.01 2.79
N ARG A 62 -0.68 -0.05 2.00
CA ARG A 62 0.14 1.06 1.49
C ARG A 62 0.75 1.87 2.63
N ARG A 63 -0.02 2.19 3.67
CA ARG A 63 0.47 2.91 4.85
C ARG A 63 1.55 2.11 5.58
N TRP A 64 1.29 0.84 5.92
CA TRP A 64 2.26 -0.04 6.58
C TRP A 64 3.54 -0.20 5.78
N TRP A 65 3.44 -0.38 4.46
CA TRP A 65 4.59 -0.45 3.57
C TRP A 65 5.49 0.80 3.65
N TYR A 66 4.89 1.99 3.66
CA TYR A 66 5.64 3.24 3.78
C TYR A 66 6.25 3.43 5.18
N GLN A 67 5.61 2.94 6.22
CA GLN A 67 6.15 2.96 7.59
C GLN A 67 7.16 1.84 7.87
N GLY A 68 7.31 0.89 6.94
CA GLY A 68 8.21 -0.25 7.12
C GLY A 68 7.67 -1.32 8.08
N GLU A 69 6.36 -1.31 8.34
CA GLU A 69 5.64 -2.33 9.11
C GLU A 69 5.40 -3.58 8.24
N THR A 70 6.48 -4.19 7.71
CA THR A 70 6.39 -5.31 6.78
C THR A 70 5.84 -6.57 7.43
N GLU A 71 6.24 -6.86 8.67
CA GLU A 71 5.78 -8.03 9.45
C GLU A 71 4.27 -7.98 9.69
N ARG A 72 3.74 -6.80 9.98
CA ARG A 72 2.31 -6.58 10.15
C ARG A 72 1.56 -6.81 8.85
N LEU A 73 2.12 -6.34 7.73
CA LEU A 73 1.55 -6.53 6.40
C LEU A 73 1.56 -8.02 6.01
N SER A 74 2.67 -8.72 6.20
CA SER A 74 2.77 -10.15 5.88
C SER A 74 1.86 -11.01 6.75
N ALA A 75 1.76 -10.73 8.05
CA ALA A 75 0.81 -11.38 8.95
C ALA A 75 -0.64 -11.16 8.52
N MET A 76 -1.00 -9.92 8.19
CA MET A 76 -2.34 -9.61 7.67
C MET A 76 -2.62 -10.33 6.34
N ALA A 77 -1.66 -10.32 5.42
CA ALA A 77 -1.81 -10.98 4.12
C ALA A 77 -2.00 -12.49 4.24
N ALA A 78 -1.42 -13.14 5.25
CA ALA A 78 -1.60 -14.56 5.51
C ALA A 78 -3.01 -14.90 6.03
N GLY A 79 -3.69 -13.96 6.69
CA GLY A 79 -5.05 -14.14 7.23
C GLY A 79 -6.17 -13.82 6.24
N VAL A 80 -5.92 -12.99 5.23
CA VAL A 80 -6.96 -12.56 4.27
C VAL A 80 -7.30 -13.70 3.29
N PRO A 81 -8.58 -13.90 2.92
CA PRO A 81 -8.98 -14.90 1.95
C PRO A 81 -8.21 -14.83 0.62
N ALA A 82 -7.74 -15.98 0.13
CA ALA A 82 -7.02 -16.08 -1.15
C ALA A 82 -7.84 -15.54 -2.32
N SER A 83 -9.16 -15.74 -2.30
CA SER A 83 -10.08 -15.20 -3.32
C SER A 83 -10.00 -13.68 -3.46
N LEU A 84 -9.68 -12.96 -2.37
CA LEU A 84 -9.46 -11.51 -2.43
C LEU A 84 -8.10 -11.16 -3.04
N MET A 85 -7.06 -11.91 -2.70
CA MET A 85 -5.73 -11.75 -3.31
C MET A 85 -5.78 -11.99 -4.83
N ASP A 86 -6.58 -12.95 -5.26
CA ASP A 86 -6.80 -13.25 -6.68
C ASP A 86 -7.63 -12.17 -7.38
N SER A 87 -8.54 -11.52 -6.65
CA SER A 87 -9.43 -10.49 -7.20
C SER A 87 -8.75 -9.14 -7.46
N ASP A 88 -7.71 -8.79 -6.68
CA ASP A 88 -7.02 -7.50 -6.83
C ASP A 88 -5.49 -7.65 -6.82
N ARG A 89 -4.89 -7.40 -7.98
CA ARG A 89 -3.45 -7.45 -8.21
C ARG A 89 -2.65 -6.54 -7.26
N ARG A 90 -3.21 -5.41 -6.81
CA ARG A 90 -2.50 -4.47 -5.91
C ARG A 90 -2.27 -5.10 -4.55
N LEU A 91 -3.24 -5.85 -4.03
CA LEU A 91 -3.10 -6.60 -2.78
C LEU A 91 -1.98 -7.63 -2.91
N ALA A 92 -2.05 -8.49 -3.93
CA ALA A 92 -1.02 -9.49 -4.18
C ALA A 92 0.39 -8.87 -4.29
N LEU A 93 0.51 -7.72 -4.95
CA LEU A 93 1.80 -7.00 -5.07
C LEU A 93 2.35 -6.53 -3.71
N TYR A 94 1.51 -5.99 -2.83
CA TYR A 94 1.94 -5.56 -1.51
C TYR A 94 2.35 -6.74 -0.62
N ALA A 95 1.59 -7.84 -0.66
CA ALA A 95 1.94 -9.07 0.06
C ALA A 95 3.31 -9.62 -0.38
N CYS A 96 3.52 -9.76 -1.69
CA CYS A 96 4.81 -10.19 -2.25
C CYS A 96 5.95 -9.22 -1.90
N ALA A 97 5.70 -7.91 -1.95
CA ALA A 97 6.70 -6.90 -1.63
C ALA A 97 7.12 -6.92 -0.15
N ALA A 98 6.18 -7.18 0.77
CA ALA A 98 6.47 -7.32 2.19
C ALA A 98 7.41 -8.51 2.45
N VAL A 99 7.07 -9.68 1.92
CA VAL A 99 7.91 -10.90 2.02
C VAL A 99 9.31 -10.66 1.44
N ALA A 100 9.39 -10.05 0.26
CA ALA A 100 10.67 -9.74 -0.39
C ALA A 100 11.52 -8.73 0.40
N ARG A 101 10.91 -7.85 1.19
CA ARG A 101 11.62 -6.86 2.02
C ARG A 101 12.07 -7.45 3.35
N GLU A 102 11.32 -8.37 3.92
CA GLU A 102 11.72 -9.17 5.09
C GLU A 102 12.92 -10.04 4.77
N ALA A 103 12.93 -10.72 3.61
CA ALA A 103 14.06 -11.56 3.18
C ALA A 103 15.38 -10.80 2.92
N ARG A 104 15.35 -9.47 2.92
CA ARG A 104 16.53 -8.60 2.73
C ARG A 104 17.04 -7.97 4.03
N ARG A 105 16.35 -8.19 5.15
CA ARG A 105 16.80 -7.80 6.49
C ARG A 105 17.69 -8.90 7.05
#